data_AF-A0A958TPX9-F1
#
_entry.id   AF-A0A958TPX9-F1
#
_cell.length_a   1.000
_cell.length_b   1.000
_cell.length_c   1.000
_cell.angle_alpha   90.00
_cell.angle_beta   90.00
_cell.angle_gamma   90.00
#
_symmetry.space_group_name_H-M   'P 1'
#
loop_
_entity.id
_entity.type
_entity.pdbx_description
1 polymer ?
#
loop_
_entity_poly.entity_id
_entity_poly.type
_entity_poly.pdbx_seq_one_letter_code
_entity_poly.pdbx_strand_id
1 'polypeptide(L)'
;GLVFNSQGEKVVVSVNSAGYQIFGTGSRRYKDNPFFNIAVHRLQAFQKYGNKIFLNKIVVRHFDEDKLNNKPENILIGTQKDNYHDVPKKKREKIIAKMAETKSQYSNEQAKEMFELRSKGVLQKDIAKKFKCSTGWISMILNNKTTYTNRINNLKP
;
A
#
# COMPACT_ATOMS: atom_id res chain seq x y z
N GLY A 1 -4.52 18.08 -13.04
CA GLY A 1 -4.97 19.40 -12.52
C GLY A 1 -4.09 20.48 -13.09
N LEU A 2 -4.62 21.68 -13.31
CA LEU A 2 -3.83 22.84 -13.68
C LEU A 2 -3.29 23.50 -12.40
N VAL A 3 -2.02 23.91 -12.41
CA VAL A 3 -1.37 24.62 -11.31
C VAL A 3 -0.87 25.94 -11.85
N PHE A 4 -1.05 27.01 -11.10
CA PHE A 4 -0.61 28.35 -11.45
C PHE A 4 0.32 28.90 -10.37
N ASN A 5 1.32 29.69 -10.76
CA ASN A 5 2.19 30.40 -9.82
C ASN A 5 1.54 31.71 -9.33
N SER A 6 2.24 32.46 -8.47
CA SER A 6 1.74 33.73 -7.93
C SER A 6 1.53 34.82 -8.97
N GLN A 7 2.13 34.68 -10.16
CA GLN A 7 2.01 35.56 -11.30
C GLN A 7 0.85 35.15 -12.23
N GLY A 8 0.14 34.05 -11.91
CA GLY A 8 -0.95 33.52 -12.73
C GLY A 8 -0.49 32.68 -13.91
N GLU A 9 0.80 32.34 -14.00
CA GLU A 9 1.35 31.53 -15.08
C GLU A 9 1.18 30.05 -14.78
N LYS A 10 0.85 29.26 -15.81
CA LYS A 10 0.69 27.81 -15.67
C LYS A 10 2.05 27.15 -15.38
N VAL A 11 2.11 26.40 -14.29
CA VAL A 11 3.28 25.62 -13.89
C VAL A 11 3.30 24.29 -14.63
N VAL A 12 4.49 23.89 -15.07
CA VAL A 12 4.72 22.56 -15.67
C VAL A 12 4.60 21.49 -14.59
N VAL A 13 3.76 20.49 -14.85
CA VAL A 13 3.58 19.32 -13.98
C VAL A 13 4.20 18.09 -14.62
N SER A 14 4.80 17.22 -13.81
CA SER A 14 5.33 15.92 -14.23
C SER A 14 4.72 14.79 -13.40
N VAL A 15 4.87 13.54 -13.85
CA VAL A 15 4.39 12.36 -13.11
C VAL A 15 5.56 11.71 -12.39
N ASN A 16 5.43 11.51 -11.07
CA ASN A 16 6.47 10.82 -10.29
C ASN A 16 6.41 9.30 -10.46
N SER A 17 7.40 8.58 -9.92
CA SER A 17 7.45 7.10 -9.95
C SER A 17 6.25 6.43 -9.25
N ALA A 18 5.57 7.12 -8.34
CA ALA A 18 4.36 6.64 -7.69
C ALA A 18 3.08 6.90 -8.51
N GLY A 19 3.19 7.54 -9.68
CA GLY A 19 2.08 7.83 -10.59
C GLY A 19 1.28 9.09 -10.28
N TYR A 20 1.78 9.98 -9.42
CA TYR A 20 1.10 11.24 -9.07
C TYR A 20 1.66 12.42 -9.88
N GLN A 21 0.78 13.33 -10.29
CA GLN A 21 1.20 14.63 -10.80
C GLN A 21 1.87 15.44 -9.69
N ILE A 22 3.05 15.98 -9.99
CA ILE A 22 3.87 16.81 -9.09
C ILE A 22 4.33 18.07 -9.81
N PHE A 23 4.64 19.10 -9.04
CA PHE A 23 5.33 20.31 -9.50
C PHE A 23 6.37 20.75 -8.47
N GLY A 24 7.40 21.45 -8.93
CA GLY A 24 8.45 21.99 -8.08
C GLY A 24 8.08 23.36 -7.52
N THR A 25 8.42 23.61 -6.27
CA THR A 25 8.45 24.95 -5.67
C THR A 25 9.83 25.20 -5.05
N GLY A 26 10.21 26.47 -4.89
CA GLY A 26 11.49 26.87 -4.32
C GLY A 26 12.65 26.89 -5.33
N SER A 27 13.88 26.94 -4.82
CA SER A 27 15.11 27.05 -5.62
C SER A 27 16.06 25.90 -5.33
N ARG A 28 16.69 25.37 -6.39
CA ARG A 28 17.81 24.43 -6.25
C ARG A 28 19.12 25.10 -5.87
N ARG A 29 19.20 26.43 -5.97
CA ARG A 29 20.42 27.22 -5.71
C ARG A 29 20.49 27.81 -4.31
N TYR A 30 19.36 28.12 -3.69
CA TYR A 30 19.32 28.82 -2.40
C TYR A 30 18.97 27.86 -1.26
N LYS A 31 19.81 27.84 -0.22
CA LYS A 31 19.59 26.99 0.97
C LYS A 31 18.36 27.42 1.78
N ASP A 32 18.06 28.72 1.83
CA ASP A 32 16.95 29.27 2.62
C ASP A 32 15.58 29.09 1.96
N ASN A 33 15.56 28.69 0.68
CA ASN A 33 14.35 28.33 -0.05
C ASN A 33 14.57 27.04 -0.84
N PRO A 34 14.69 25.89 -0.15
CA PRO A 34 15.03 24.63 -0.80
C PRO A 34 13.92 24.18 -1.75
N PHE A 35 14.33 23.46 -2.79
CA PHE A 35 13.42 22.93 -3.80
C PHE A 35 12.61 21.75 -3.25
N PHE A 36 11.28 21.82 -3.36
CA PHE A 36 10.36 20.74 -2.99
C PHE A 36 9.44 20.34 -4.14
N ASN A 37 9.22 19.05 -4.29
CA ASN A 37 8.16 18.54 -5.15
C ASN A 37 6.87 18.41 -4.36
N ILE A 38 5.82 19.09 -4.81
CA ILE A 38 4.48 19.03 -4.22
C ILE A 38 3.58 18.24 -5.16
N ALA A 39 2.80 17.32 -4.61
CA ALA A 39 1.80 16.58 -5.38
C ALA A 39 0.54 17.41 -5.60
N VAL A 40 0.05 17.46 -6.83
CA VAL A 40 -1.12 18.25 -7.25
C VAL A 40 -2.35 17.90 -6.43
N HIS A 41 -2.60 16.61 -6.19
CA HIS A 41 -3.74 16.16 -5.38
C HIS A 41 -3.70 16.69 -3.94
N ARG A 42 -2.50 16.86 -3.36
CA ARG A 42 -2.35 17.40 -2.00
C ARG A 42 -2.65 18.89 -1.95
N LEU A 43 -2.22 19.64 -2.96
CA LEU A 43 -2.60 21.05 -3.09
C LEU A 43 -4.12 21.19 -3.25
N GLN A 44 -4.73 20.39 -4.13
CA GLN A 44 -6.18 20.38 -4.33
C GLN A 44 -6.94 20.02 -3.04
N ALA A 45 -6.45 19.04 -2.28
CA ALA A 45 -7.03 18.67 -0.99
C ALA A 45 -6.88 19.79 0.05
N PHE A 46 -5.72 20.46 0.08
CA PHE A 46 -5.51 21.61 0.96
C PHE A 46 -6.48 22.75 0.63
N GLN A 47 -6.69 23.06 -0.64
CA GLN A 47 -7.66 24.07 -1.07
C GLN A 47 -9.09 23.72 -0.64
N LYS A 48 -9.45 22.42 -0.63
CA LYS A 48 -10.79 21.95 -0.26
C LYS A 48 -11.02 21.80 1.24
N TYR A 49 -10.02 21.32 1.98
CA TYR A 49 -10.17 20.91 3.39
C TYR A 49 -9.27 21.69 4.37
N GLY A 50 -8.40 22.56 3.87
CA GLY A 50 -7.44 23.34 4.66
C GLY A 50 -6.50 22.45 5.48
N ASN A 51 -6.25 22.88 6.72
CA ASN A 51 -5.33 22.20 7.64
C ASN A 51 -5.77 20.79 8.05
N LYS A 52 -7.02 20.38 7.76
CA LYS A 52 -7.52 19.02 8.07
C LYS A 52 -6.68 17.93 7.41
N ILE A 53 -6.01 18.22 6.28
CA ILE A 53 -5.15 17.27 5.58
C ILE A 53 -3.88 16.89 6.36
N PHE A 54 -3.53 17.68 7.39
CA PHE A 54 -2.34 17.47 8.23
C PHE A 54 -2.68 16.80 9.57
N LEU A 55 -3.96 16.52 9.83
CA LEU A 55 -4.35 15.80 11.04
C LEU A 55 -3.73 14.40 11.05
N ASN A 56 -3.40 13.93 12.26
CA ASN A 56 -2.78 12.63 12.43
C ASN A 56 -3.63 11.52 11.79
N LYS A 57 -2.98 10.61 11.07
CA LYS A 57 -3.59 9.47 10.36
C LYS A 57 -4.56 9.83 9.22
N ILE A 58 -4.63 11.10 8.80
CA ILE A 58 -5.35 11.51 7.60
C ILE A 58 -4.47 11.39 6.35
N VAL A 59 -5.04 10.84 5.29
CA VAL A 59 -4.44 10.73 3.96
C VAL A 59 -5.36 11.36 2.91
N VAL A 60 -4.76 11.86 1.83
CA VAL A 60 -5.49 12.32 0.65
C VAL A 60 -5.68 11.12 -0.28
N ARG A 61 -6.90 10.92 -0.76
CA ARG A 61 -7.30 9.78 -1.59
C ARG A 61 -8.06 10.24 -2.84
N HIS A 62 -7.95 9.46 -3.91
CA HIS A 62 -8.68 9.63 -5.18
C HIS A 62 -9.85 8.66 -5.19
N PHE A 63 -11.08 9.15 -5.31
CA PHE A 63 -12.28 8.31 -5.22
C PHE A 63 -12.37 7.27 -6.35
N ASP A 64 -11.97 7.65 -7.56
CA ASP A 64 -12.00 6.79 -8.76
C ASP A 64 -10.73 5.93 -8.99
N GLU A 65 -9.79 5.93 -8.05
CA GLU A 65 -8.45 5.34 -8.15
C GLU A 65 -7.52 5.93 -9.25
N ASP A 66 -7.96 6.92 -10.02
CA ASP A 66 -7.13 7.59 -11.02
C ASP A 66 -6.33 8.73 -10.38
N LYS A 67 -5.04 8.46 -10.16
CA LYS A 67 -4.07 9.39 -9.57
C LYS A 67 -3.88 10.68 -10.37
N LEU A 68 -4.25 10.68 -11.66
CA LEU A 68 -4.17 11.84 -12.53
C LEU A 68 -5.45 12.68 -12.53
N ASN A 69 -6.58 12.11 -12.10
CA ASN A 69 -7.84 12.82 -11.94
C ASN A 69 -7.85 13.67 -10.66
N ASN A 70 -7.33 14.90 -10.77
CA ASN A 70 -7.23 15.85 -9.67
C ASN A 70 -8.42 16.80 -9.57
N LYS A 71 -9.61 16.41 -10.05
CA LYS A 71 -10.82 17.23 -9.91
C LYS A 71 -11.24 17.36 -8.43
N PRO A 72 -11.72 18.52 -7.95
CA PRO A 72 -12.08 18.74 -6.55
C PRO A 72 -13.03 17.68 -5.98
N GLU A 73 -14.01 17.23 -6.77
CA GLU A 73 -14.99 16.20 -6.43
C GLU A 73 -14.36 14.80 -6.27
N ASN A 74 -13.27 14.51 -6.98
CA ASN A 74 -12.55 13.23 -6.90
C ASN A 74 -11.57 13.18 -5.72
N ILE A 75 -11.22 14.33 -5.15
CA ILE A 75 -10.27 14.43 -4.03
C ILE A 75 -11.00 14.37 -2.69
N LEU A 76 -10.64 13.36 -1.91
CA LEU A 76 -11.16 13.09 -0.58
C LEU A 76 -10.03 13.05 0.44
N ILE A 77 -10.39 13.18 1.71
CA ILE A 77 -9.52 12.85 2.84
C ILE A 77 -10.15 11.73 3.65
N GLY A 78 -9.32 10.94 4.32
CA GLY A 78 -9.77 9.85 5.16
C GLY A 78 -8.61 9.15 5.84
N THR A 79 -8.90 8.01 6.44
CA THR A 79 -7.87 7.15 7.04
C THR A 79 -7.23 6.27 5.97
N GLN A 80 -6.10 5.63 6.32
CA GLN A 80 -5.52 4.58 5.47
C GLN A 80 -6.49 3.42 5.23
N LYS A 81 -7.39 3.14 6.19
CA LYS A 81 -8.42 2.12 6.05
C LYS A 81 -9.43 2.52 4.97
N ASP A 82 -9.85 3.78 4.94
CA ASP A 82 -10.76 4.30 3.91
C ASP A 82 -10.11 4.21 2.53
N ASN A 83 -8.87 4.67 2.40
CA ASN A 83 -8.10 4.57 1.15
C ASN A 83 -7.92 3.12 0.66
N TYR A 84 -7.77 2.17 1.58
CA TYR A 84 -7.76 0.74 1.22
C TYR A 84 -9.13 0.27 0.73
N HIS A 85 -10.22 0.74 1.33
CA HIS A 85 -11.57 0.32 0.97
C HIS A 85 -12.11 0.96 -0.32
N ASP A 86 -11.54 2.08 -0.77
CA ASP A 86 -11.81 2.63 -2.11
C ASP A 86 -11.41 1.65 -3.22
N VAL A 87 -10.41 0.81 -2.94
CA VAL A 87 -9.98 -0.20 -3.90
C VAL A 87 -11.02 -1.30 -4.02
N PRO A 88 -11.53 -1.62 -5.23
CA PRO A 88 -12.49 -2.70 -5.41
C PRO A 88 -11.98 -4.01 -4.82
N LYS A 89 -12.87 -4.77 -4.14
CA LYS A 89 -12.51 -6.00 -3.43
C LYS A 89 -11.70 -6.97 -4.29
N LYS A 90 -12.12 -7.18 -5.56
CA LYS A 90 -11.43 -8.05 -6.53
C LYS A 90 -9.99 -7.60 -6.80
N LYS A 91 -9.73 -6.28 -6.86
CA LYS A 91 -8.39 -5.72 -7.07
C LYS A 91 -7.55 -5.86 -5.80
N ARG A 92 -8.14 -5.64 -4.63
CA ARG A 92 -7.49 -5.92 -3.33
C ARG A 92 -7.06 -7.37 -3.19
N GLU A 93 -7.93 -8.31 -3.54
CA GLU A 93 -7.64 -9.76 -3.49
C GLU A 93 -6.44 -10.12 -4.37
N LYS A 94 -6.37 -9.58 -5.60
CA LYS A 94 -5.21 -9.77 -6.49
C LYS A 94 -3.91 -9.22 -5.90
N ILE A 95 -3.97 -8.02 -5.30
CA ILE A 95 -2.83 -7.39 -4.65
C ILE A 95 -2.34 -8.25 -3.46
N ILE A 96 -3.27 -8.74 -2.64
CA ILE A 96 -2.97 -9.64 -1.51
C ILE A 96 -2.36 -10.95 -2.01
N ALA A 97 -2.91 -11.55 -3.07
CA ALA A 97 -2.38 -12.77 -3.66
C ALA A 97 -0.95 -12.58 -4.19
N LYS A 98 -0.69 -11.49 -4.91
CA LYS A 98 0.66 -11.16 -5.41
C LYS A 98 1.65 -10.88 -4.27
N MET A 99 1.22 -10.18 -3.22
CA MET A 99 2.05 -9.99 -2.02
C MET A 99 2.33 -11.32 -1.33
N ALA A 100 1.34 -12.21 -1.26
CA ALA A 100 1.52 -13.55 -0.73
C ALA A 100 2.57 -14.33 -1.51
N GLU A 101 2.56 -14.26 -2.83
CA GLU A 101 3.56 -14.90 -3.69
C GLU A 101 4.97 -14.31 -3.45
N THR A 102 5.10 -12.99 -3.49
CA THR A 102 6.40 -12.30 -3.50
C THR A 102 7.06 -12.16 -2.11
N LYS A 103 6.27 -12.12 -1.04
CA LYS A 103 6.77 -11.90 0.33
C LYS A 103 6.62 -13.09 1.26
N SER A 104 6.10 -14.23 0.77
CA SER A 104 6.13 -15.45 1.57
C SER A 104 7.57 -15.95 1.66
N GLN A 105 8.03 -16.14 2.89
CA GLN A 105 9.33 -16.76 3.16
C GLN A 105 9.40 -18.21 2.66
N TYR A 106 8.24 -18.85 2.45
CA TYR A 106 8.14 -20.25 2.07
C TYR A 106 7.44 -20.43 0.73
N SER A 107 7.92 -21.38 -0.06
CA SER A 107 7.28 -21.81 -1.30
C SER A 107 5.96 -22.54 -1.01
N ASN A 108 5.16 -22.79 -2.04
CA ASN A 108 3.92 -23.56 -1.89
C ASN A 108 4.20 -25.00 -1.47
N GLU A 109 5.30 -25.57 -1.96
CA GLU A 109 5.74 -26.94 -1.69
C GLU A 109 6.15 -27.08 -0.22
N GLN A 110 6.89 -26.10 0.32
CA GLN A 110 7.27 -26.09 1.73
C GLN A 110 6.03 -25.96 2.64
N ALA A 111 5.06 -25.12 2.25
CA ALA A 111 3.81 -25.01 3.00
C ALA A 111 2.99 -26.31 2.95
N LYS A 112 2.91 -26.99 1.80
CA LYS A 112 2.29 -28.32 1.67
C LYS A 112 2.98 -29.35 2.56
N GLU A 113 4.31 -29.39 2.55
CA GLU A 113 5.09 -30.30 3.37
C GLU A 113 4.85 -30.05 4.87
N MET A 114 4.71 -28.79 5.31
CA MET A 114 4.32 -28.46 6.69
C MET A 114 2.94 -29.04 7.05
N PHE A 115 1.96 -28.98 6.13
CA PHE A 115 0.64 -29.58 6.33
C PHE A 115 0.71 -31.10 6.42
N GLU A 116 1.46 -31.74 5.52
CA GLU A 116 1.64 -33.20 5.53
C GLU A 116 2.36 -33.70 6.78
N LEU A 117 3.41 -33.02 7.22
CA LEU A 117 4.11 -33.38 8.46
C LEU A 117 3.16 -33.25 9.65
N ARG A 118 2.29 -32.24 9.64
CA ARG A 118 1.30 -32.07 10.70
C ARG A 118 0.24 -33.17 10.66
N SER A 119 -0.25 -33.57 9.48
CA SER A 119 -1.23 -34.67 9.36
C SER A 119 -0.64 -36.02 9.78
N LYS A 120 0.67 -36.21 9.58
CA LYS A 120 1.46 -37.35 10.11
C LYS A 120 1.73 -37.27 11.62
N GLY A 121 1.20 -36.28 12.33
CA GLY A 121 1.32 -36.14 13.78
C GLY A 121 2.61 -35.48 14.26
N VAL A 122 3.47 -34.97 13.38
CA VAL A 122 4.71 -34.29 13.78
C VAL A 122 4.38 -33.03 14.58
N LEU A 123 5.14 -32.82 15.66
CA LEU A 123 4.96 -31.66 16.52
C LEU A 123 5.41 -30.38 15.81
N GLN A 124 4.70 -29.28 16.06
CA GLN A 124 5.01 -27.97 15.47
C GLN A 124 6.45 -27.52 15.78
N LYS A 125 7.01 -27.89 16.95
CA LYS A 125 8.40 -27.57 17.30
C LYS A 125 9.40 -28.23 16.35
N ASP A 126 9.13 -29.46 15.92
CA ASP A 126 10.05 -30.23 15.11
C ASP A 126 9.93 -29.83 13.62
N ILE A 127 8.71 -29.48 13.19
CA ILE A 127 8.47 -28.79 11.91
C ILE A 127 9.23 -27.44 11.90
N ALA A 128 9.11 -26.63 12.94
CA ALA A 128 9.78 -25.34 13.04
C ALA A 128 11.31 -25.46 12.97
N LYS A 129 11.89 -26.47 13.63
CA LYS A 129 13.32 -26.80 13.51
C LYS A 129 13.71 -27.17 12.08
N LYS A 130 12.92 -28.05 11.43
CA LYS A 130 13.16 -28.49 10.05
C LYS A 130 13.17 -27.32 9.06
N PHE A 131 12.23 -26.38 9.20
CA PHE A 131 12.11 -25.21 8.32
C PHE A 131 12.82 -23.94 8.84
N LYS A 132 13.62 -24.07 9.90
CA LYS A 132 14.39 -22.98 10.52
C LYS A 132 13.54 -21.72 10.80
N CYS A 133 12.36 -21.90 11.40
CA CYS A 133 11.47 -20.80 11.79
C CYS A 133 11.01 -20.90 13.24
N SER A 134 10.30 -19.85 13.68
CA SER A 134 9.59 -19.86 14.95
C SER A 134 8.37 -20.80 14.93
N THR A 135 8.07 -21.40 16.07
CA THR A 135 6.85 -22.20 16.27
C THR A 135 5.58 -21.37 16.09
N GLY A 136 5.61 -20.08 16.45
CA GLY A 136 4.51 -19.15 16.22
C GLY A 136 4.15 -19.02 14.74
N TRP A 137 5.14 -18.96 13.87
CA TRP A 137 4.93 -18.92 12.42
C TRP A 137 4.29 -20.20 11.87
N ILE A 138 4.75 -21.38 12.30
CA ILE A 138 4.12 -22.66 11.95
C ILE A 138 2.66 -22.69 12.41
N SER A 139 2.38 -22.23 13.64
CA SER A 139 1.02 -22.11 14.14
C SER A 139 0.18 -21.15 13.29
N MET A 140 0.71 -20.00 12.87
CA MET A 140 -0.01 -19.07 12.00
C MET A 140 -0.35 -19.68 10.64
N ILE A 141 0.58 -20.40 10.01
CA ILE A 141 0.38 -21.08 8.72
C ILE A 141 -0.69 -22.16 8.86
N LEU A 142 -0.56 -23.04 9.86
CA LEU A 142 -1.48 -24.15 10.05
C LEU A 142 -2.90 -23.69 10.41
N ASN A 143 -3.01 -22.64 11.23
CA ASN A 143 -4.27 -22.09 11.72
C ASN A 143 -4.84 -20.96 10.86
N ASN A 144 -4.32 -20.73 9.64
CA ASN A 144 -4.87 -19.74 8.72
C ASN A 144 -4.87 -18.29 9.25
N LYS A 145 -3.91 -17.96 10.13
CA LYS A 145 -3.78 -16.63 10.76
C LYS A 145 -2.74 -15.75 10.07
N THR A 146 -2.29 -16.11 8.87
CA THR A 146 -1.32 -15.30 8.11
C THR A 146 -2.05 -14.27 7.23
N THR A 147 -1.35 -13.25 6.76
CA THR A 147 -1.88 -12.35 5.72
C THR A 147 -2.08 -13.04 4.36
N TYR A 148 -1.70 -14.32 4.26
CA TYR A 148 -1.66 -15.12 3.04
C TYR A 148 -2.65 -16.29 3.08
N THR A 149 -3.62 -16.22 3.99
CA THR A 149 -4.59 -17.28 4.30
C THR A 149 -5.24 -17.89 3.06
N ASN A 150 -5.64 -17.10 2.07
CA ASN A 150 -6.28 -17.66 0.87
C ASN A 150 -5.33 -18.52 0.03
N ARG A 151 -4.05 -18.12 -0.09
CA ARG A 151 -3.02 -18.92 -0.78
C ARG A 151 -2.78 -20.23 -0.03
N ILE A 152 -2.61 -20.14 1.29
CA ILE A 152 -2.27 -21.28 2.15
C ILE A 152 -3.44 -22.25 2.32
N ASN A 153 -4.69 -21.76 2.36
CA ASN A 153 -5.90 -22.57 2.43
C ASN A 153 -6.00 -23.56 1.27
N ASN A 154 -5.68 -23.12 0.06
CA ASN A 154 -5.74 -23.95 -1.14
C ASN A 154 -4.64 -25.03 -1.19
N LEU A 155 -3.70 -25.02 -0.24
CA LEU A 155 -2.62 -25.99 -0.13
C LEU A 155 -2.89 -27.07 0.92
N LYS A 156 -3.99 -26.94 1.68
CA LYS A 156 -4.39 -27.98 2.63
C LYS A 156 -4.85 -29.23 1.87
N PRO A 157 -4.38 -30.42 2.26
CA PRO A 157 -4.91 -31.68 1.73
C PRO A 157 -6.37 -31.91 2.15
#